data_AF-A0A2P7NVH6-F1
#
_entry.id   AF-A0A2P7NVH6-F1
#
_cell.length_a   1.000
_cell.length_b   1.000
_cell.length_c   1.000
_cell.angle_alpha   90.00
_cell.angle_beta   90.00
_cell.angle_gamma   90.00
#
_symmetry.space_group_name_H-M   'P 1'
#
loop_
_entity.id
_entity.type
_entity.pdbx_description
1 polymer ?
#
loop_
_entity_poly.entity_id
_entity_poly.type
_entity_poly.pdbx_seq_one_letter_code
_entity_poly.pdbx_strand_id
1 'polypeptide(L)'
;MKFDEYESNQGNNTDANSPPNESRRAFLKTAGNTTLAASTKHNQRNVVLQITALVAFCGLLSLRSVSALGATVEQAVGNSPVDASNPALTAGLRGGGDGGRRCNVPTDGTPSPVFGAESFTQQMLLFEEFGATKLRKPCTNCTLSLPKPSDTYSSVNGAAMDDYLAQEIHPFPTMMRNNNVSNPWQDVIEDTHTGPLHPLTPEALLTTYNDGRPPGPQYGHQRWQEFYPQVKVETVVTGAQDNRGHRNQFQKHQYKSGEFGPGGLYHNTTGQPGFEGTTAGIQPRFHPSMPVQDPQSLWTFNGTFPPKLLMVRYGEPILFRNHNGLPIKFEANRGFGNHFITTHEHNGHTPAESDGYTHAFFLPGQFYDYRWPMTPAGYDSINKDATDKMASTPCLPGEKMVISKPGATPPTSYTKTRVTCPAEGRINIPGDWREIMSTHWFHDHMLDFNAQNVYKGIAAMMNYYSAIDRGNECLNDGVNLRLPSGCAMGKYSWGNRDYDINLLLASKAWG
;
A
#
# COMPACT_ATOMS: atom_id res chain seq x y z
N MET A 1 -1.87 -38.20 16.88
CA MET A 1 -0.68 -37.76 17.63
C MET A 1 -0.90 -36.31 18.01
N LYS A 2 -0.84 -36.03 19.32
CA LYS A 2 -1.32 -34.81 19.96
C LYS A 2 -0.40 -33.62 19.63
N PHE A 3 -1.01 -32.45 19.52
CA PHE A 3 -0.33 -31.15 19.44
C PHE A 3 0.05 -30.76 20.87
N ASP A 4 1.34 -30.54 21.13
CA ASP A 4 1.82 -29.99 22.40
C ASP A 4 1.87 -28.46 22.34
N GLU A 5 1.45 -27.88 23.46
CA GLU A 5 1.30 -26.48 23.79
C GLU A 5 2.66 -25.79 23.96
N TYR A 6 2.78 -24.57 23.44
CA TYR A 6 3.73 -23.58 23.94
C TYR A 6 2.92 -22.54 24.72
N GLU A 7 2.71 -22.79 26.01
CA GLU A 7 2.24 -21.78 26.96
C GLU A 7 3.44 -20.95 27.45
N SER A 8 3.38 -19.64 27.26
CA SER A 8 4.23 -18.70 28.00
C SER A 8 3.48 -18.27 29.27
N ASN A 9 4.00 -18.70 30.41
CA ASN A 9 3.63 -18.21 31.74
C ASN A 9 3.69 -16.68 31.83
N GLN A 10 2.55 -16.01 31.97
CA GLN A 10 2.43 -14.80 32.79
C GLN A 10 1.09 -14.82 33.52
N GLY A 11 1.19 -14.79 34.85
CA GLY A 11 0.08 -15.00 35.77
C GLY A 11 -0.94 -13.87 35.77
N ASN A 12 -2.15 -14.25 36.17
CA ASN A 12 -3.20 -13.36 36.62
C ASN A 12 -2.67 -12.36 37.65
N ASN A 13 -2.63 -11.08 37.28
CA ASN A 13 -2.69 -10.01 38.26
C ASN A 13 -3.82 -9.06 37.84
N THR A 14 -4.88 -9.06 38.64
CA THR A 14 -6.00 -8.13 38.53
C THR A 14 -5.52 -6.75 38.93
N ASP A 15 -5.26 -5.88 37.96
CA ASP A 15 -4.90 -4.49 38.25
C ASP A 15 -6.17 -3.66 38.49
N ALA A 16 -6.47 -3.49 39.77
CA ALA A 16 -7.52 -2.63 40.28
C ALA A 16 -7.06 -1.16 40.24
N ASN A 17 -6.99 -0.54 39.06
CA ASN A 17 -6.85 0.92 38.89
C ASN A 17 -7.11 1.39 37.44
N SER A 18 -8.19 0.93 36.82
CA SER A 18 -8.71 1.55 35.58
C SER A 18 -9.63 2.73 35.92
N PRO A 19 -9.41 3.95 35.39
CA PRO A 19 -10.35 5.06 35.61
C PRO A 19 -11.68 4.81 34.89
N PRO A 20 -12.83 5.22 35.45
CA PRO A 20 -14.14 4.94 34.89
C PRO A 20 -14.44 5.76 33.62
N ASN A 21 -15.38 5.21 32.83
CA ASN A 21 -15.78 5.52 31.45
C ASN A 21 -16.23 6.98 31.11
N GLU A 22 -16.02 7.98 31.98
CA GLU A 22 -16.48 9.35 31.74
C GLU A 22 -15.45 10.26 31.05
N SER A 23 -14.16 9.91 31.03
CA SER A 23 -13.13 10.65 30.30
C SER A 23 -13.08 10.38 28.79
N ARG A 24 -13.88 9.43 28.27
CA ARG A 24 -14.01 9.13 26.83
C ARG A 24 -15.04 9.98 26.08
N ARG A 25 -15.85 10.81 26.77
CA ARG A 25 -16.89 11.65 26.14
C ARG A 25 -16.52 13.12 25.94
N ALA A 26 -15.35 13.57 26.39
CA ALA A 26 -14.95 14.97 26.25
C ALA A 26 -14.23 15.30 24.92
N PHE A 27 -13.82 14.32 24.13
CA PHE A 27 -13.08 14.55 22.88
C PHE A 27 -13.99 14.67 21.62
N LEU A 28 -15.30 14.44 21.76
CA LEU A 28 -16.27 14.41 20.65
C LEU A 28 -17.28 15.57 20.65
N LYS A 29 -17.01 16.67 21.37
CA LYS A 29 -17.91 17.84 21.42
C LYS A 29 -17.38 19.13 20.79
N THR A 30 -16.30 19.09 20.02
CA THR A 30 -15.73 20.30 19.40
C THR A 30 -15.50 20.21 17.89
N ALA A 31 -16.26 19.36 17.20
CA ALA A 31 -16.32 19.34 15.73
C ALA A 31 -17.75 19.05 15.29
N GLY A 32 -18.64 20.02 15.49
CA GLY A 32 -20.04 19.92 15.08
C GLY A 32 -20.53 21.29 14.63
N ASN A 33 -20.43 21.53 13.32
CA ASN A 33 -21.33 22.33 12.48
C ASN A 33 -20.53 23.12 11.43
N THR A 34 -20.40 22.55 10.24
CA THR A 34 -20.55 23.36 9.02
C THR A 34 -21.24 22.51 7.97
N THR A 35 -22.57 22.56 7.95
CA THR A 35 -23.38 22.22 6.79
C THR A 35 -23.32 23.40 5.84
N LEU A 36 -22.77 23.21 4.63
CA LEU A 36 -22.89 24.18 3.55
C LEU A 36 -23.72 23.54 2.43
N ALA A 37 -24.96 24.01 2.35
CA ALA A 37 -25.92 23.68 1.32
C ALA A 37 -25.42 24.18 -0.06
N ALA A 38 -25.61 23.34 -1.07
CA ALA A 38 -25.42 23.72 -2.47
C ALA A 38 -26.48 24.76 -2.88
N SER A 39 -26.03 25.86 -3.49
CA SER A 39 -26.88 26.80 -4.21
C SER A 39 -26.30 27.02 -5.60
N THR A 40 -27.08 26.62 -6.60
CA THR A 40 -26.88 26.91 -8.02
C THR A 40 -27.28 28.35 -8.32
N LYS A 41 -26.44 29.10 -9.06
CA LYS A 41 -26.87 30.18 -9.97
C LYS A 41 -25.77 30.64 -10.94
N HIS A 42 -26.09 30.58 -12.22
CA HIS A 42 -25.45 31.30 -13.34
C HIS A 42 -25.42 32.83 -13.12
N ASN A 43 -24.32 33.51 -13.45
CA ASN A 43 -24.14 34.34 -14.67
C ASN A 43 -23.00 35.40 -14.53
N GLN A 44 -22.15 35.42 -15.56
CA GLN A 44 -21.57 36.58 -16.29
C GLN A 44 -20.88 37.78 -15.58
N ARG A 45 -19.62 37.97 -16.03
CA ARG A 45 -18.94 39.21 -16.50
C ARG A 45 -18.46 40.29 -15.50
N ASN A 46 -17.13 40.47 -15.58
CA ASN A 46 -16.33 41.72 -15.62
C ASN A 46 -16.38 42.71 -14.44
N VAL A 47 -15.18 43.21 -14.09
CA VAL A 47 -14.75 44.63 -13.94
C VAL A 47 -13.70 44.72 -12.80
N VAL A 48 -12.42 44.92 -13.16
CA VAL A 48 -11.58 46.14 -12.97
C VAL A 48 -11.23 46.52 -11.52
N LEU A 49 -9.91 46.59 -11.30
CA LEU A 49 -9.13 47.41 -10.35
C LEU A 49 -9.88 48.47 -9.53
N GLN A 50 -9.62 48.52 -8.21
CA GLN A 50 -9.10 49.74 -7.56
C GLN A 50 -8.61 49.49 -6.12
N ILE A 51 -7.49 50.14 -5.80
CA ILE A 51 -6.83 50.21 -4.49
C ILE A 51 -7.23 51.53 -3.81
N THR A 52 -7.23 51.50 -2.46
CA THR A 52 -6.99 52.56 -1.45
C THR A 52 -8.15 53.18 -0.64
N ALA A 53 -7.93 53.13 0.69
CA ALA A 53 -8.18 54.11 1.76
C ALA A 53 -9.40 53.93 2.67
N LEU A 54 -9.18 53.61 3.96
CA LEU A 54 -9.16 54.62 5.03
C LEU A 54 -8.65 54.05 6.37
N VAL A 55 -7.67 54.76 6.96
CA VAL A 55 -7.18 54.64 8.34
C VAL A 55 -7.98 55.62 9.20
N ALA A 56 -8.45 55.21 10.39
CA ALA A 56 -8.45 55.99 11.64
C ALA A 56 -9.43 55.38 12.67
N PHE A 57 -8.91 54.76 13.73
CA PHE A 57 -9.30 55.06 15.12
C PHE A 57 -8.30 54.37 16.07
N CYS A 58 -7.53 55.18 16.80
CA CYS A 58 -6.62 54.74 17.86
C CYS A 58 -6.99 55.44 19.18
N GLY A 59 -6.93 54.69 20.27
CA GLY A 59 -6.94 55.15 21.67
C GLY A 59 -7.71 54.15 22.53
N LEU A 60 -7.22 53.55 23.61
CA LEU A 60 -5.98 53.65 24.40
C LEU A 60 -5.97 52.39 25.30
N LEU A 61 -4.80 51.75 25.48
CA LEU A 61 -4.29 51.10 26.71
C LEU A 61 -3.36 49.92 26.40
N SER A 62 -2.07 50.27 26.31
CA SER A 62 -0.91 49.54 26.83
C SER A 62 -0.94 48.01 26.80
N LEU A 63 -0.37 47.41 25.75
CA LEU A 63 0.42 46.18 25.84
C LEU A 63 1.56 46.26 24.81
N ARG A 64 2.75 45.84 25.26
CA ARG A 64 4.05 46.00 24.60
C ARG A 64 4.05 45.44 23.17
N SER A 65 4.69 46.19 22.29
CA SER A 65 5.01 45.81 20.92
C SER A 65 5.88 44.54 20.87
N VAL A 66 5.29 43.45 20.38
CA VAL A 66 6.03 42.42 19.63
C VAL A 66 5.44 42.42 18.24
N SER A 67 6.19 42.97 17.29
CA SER A 67 5.92 42.89 15.86
C SER A 67 6.09 41.45 15.39
N ALA A 68 5.04 40.64 15.49
CA ALA A 68 4.93 39.43 14.69
C ALA A 68 4.43 39.83 13.30
N LEU A 69 5.36 40.14 12.40
CA LEU A 69 5.10 40.07 10.97
C LEU A 69 4.57 38.65 10.71
N GLY A 70 3.28 38.56 10.38
CA GLY A 70 2.69 37.36 9.81
C GLY A 70 3.39 37.09 8.49
N ALA A 71 4.44 36.28 8.53
CA ALA A 71 4.96 35.62 7.35
C ALA A 71 3.92 34.56 6.98
N THR A 72 3.13 34.83 5.95
CA THR A 72 2.52 33.76 5.17
C THR A 72 3.69 32.93 4.63
N VAL A 73 3.94 31.77 5.24
CA VAL A 73 4.89 30.81 4.71
C VAL A 73 4.24 30.24 3.45
N GLU A 74 4.51 30.86 2.31
CA GLU A 74 4.41 30.15 1.02
C GLU A 74 5.51 29.10 1.04
N GLN A 75 5.20 27.92 1.57
CA GLN A 75 6.05 26.75 1.41
C GLN A 75 5.88 26.31 -0.04
N ALA A 76 6.82 26.68 -0.91
CA ALA A 76 6.92 26.10 -2.23
C ALA A 76 7.04 24.57 -2.08
N VAL A 77 6.00 23.85 -2.51
CA VAL A 77 5.97 22.40 -2.55
C VAL A 77 7.03 21.96 -3.57
N GLY A 78 8.25 21.63 -3.13
CA GLY A 78 9.31 21.16 -4.03
C GLY A 78 10.76 21.48 -3.67
N ASN A 79 11.07 22.19 -2.59
CA ASN A 79 12.46 22.40 -2.21
C ASN A 79 12.96 21.30 -1.27
N SER A 80 13.29 20.13 -1.83
CA SER A 80 14.24 19.25 -1.13
C SER A 80 15.54 20.03 -0.88
N PRO A 81 16.20 19.86 0.27
CA PRO A 81 17.58 20.30 0.42
C PRO A 81 18.42 19.82 -0.76
N VAL A 82 19.34 20.65 -1.21
CA VAL A 82 20.29 20.31 -2.27
C VAL A 82 21.57 19.83 -1.59
N ASP A 83 22.06 18.64 -1.93
CA ASP A 83 23.43 18.28 -1.56
C ASP A 83 24.40 19.04 -2.48
N ALA A 84 25.09 20.04 -1.90
CA ALA A 84 26.08 20.85 -2.60
C ALA A 84 27.28 20.02 -3.12
N SER A 85 27.48 18.80 -2.61
CA SER A 85 28.53 17.88 -3.07
C SER A 85 28.12 17.05 -4.30
N ASN A 86 26.83 17.00 -4.65
CA ASN A 86 26.33 16.29 -5.82
C ASN A 86 25.34 17.15 -6.64
N PRO A 87 25.85 18.09 -7.46
CA PRO A 87 25.01 18.99 -8.25
C PRO A 87 24.17 18.26 -9.32
N ALA A 88 24.45 16.99 -9.66
CA ALA A 88 23.61 16.22 -10.58
C ALA A 88 22.20 15.93 -10.02
N LEU A 89 22.01 16.07 -8.71
CA LEU A 89 20.73 15.90 -8.01
C LEU A 89 19.92 17.21 -7.89
N THR A 90 20.45 18.33 -8.41
CA THR A 90 19.72 19.62 -8.48
C THR A 90 18.66 19.65 -9.58
N ALA A 91 17.71 18.73 -9.53
CA ALA A 91 16.47 18.85 -10.28
C ALA A 91 15.55 19.84 -9.54
N GLY A 92 15.85 21.13 -9.68
CA GLY A 92 15.05 22.21 -9.11
C GLY A 92 15.50 23.61 -9.53
N LEU A 93 16.79 23.81 -9.80
CA LEU A 93 17.31 25.11 -10.25
C LEU A 93 17.23 25.32 -11.78
N ARG A 94 16.96 24.27 -12.55
CA ARG A 94 16.81 24.34 -14.03
C ARG A 94 15.42 23.93 -14.51
N GLY A 95 14.41 24.02 -13.65
CA GLY A 95 13.02 24.04 -14.11
C GLY A 95 12.76 25.34 -14.85
N GLY A 96 12.79 25.29 -16.18
CA GLY A 96 12.44 26.40 -17.07
C GLY A 96 13.40 27.59 -17.00
N GLY A 97 14.18 27.81 -18.04
CA GLY A 97 14.97 29.04 -18.22
C GLY A 97 14.10 30.27 -18.49
N ASP A 98 13.15 30.60 -17.62
CA ASP A 98 12.47 31.90 -17.66
C ASP A 98 12.20 32.42 -16.24
N GLY A 99 12.86 33.53 -15.91
CA GLY A 99 13.05 33.99 -14.54
C GLY A 99 11.77 34.15 -13.71
N GLY A 100 11.76 33.52 -12.54
CA GLY A 100 10.94 33.94 -11.39
C GLY A 100 9.43 33.98 -11.58
N ARG A 101 8.87 33.31 -12.60
CA ARG A 101 7.41 33.24 -12.76
C ARG A 101 6.85 32.13 -11.89
N ARG A 102 5.89 32.51 -11.04
CA ARG A 102 5.02 31.62 -10.28
C ARG A 102 4.51 30.51 -11.19
N CYS A 103 4.73 29.25 -10.82
CA CYS A 103 4.19 28.11 -11.55
C CYS A 103 2.66 28.21 -11.57
N ASN A 104 2.08 28.49 -12.73
CA ASN A 104 0.65 28.28 -12.95
C ASN A 104 0.38 26.77 -13.07
N VAL A 105 -0.83 26.33 -12.71
CA VAL A 105 -1.37 25.02 -13.13
C VAL A 105 -2.45 25.34 -14.17
N PRO A 106 -2.33 24.90 -15.43
CA PRO A 106 -1.28 24.04 -15.99
C PRO A 106 0.09 24.74 -16.02
N THR A 107 1.16 23.97 -15.83
CA THR A 107 2.53 24.46 -15.90
C THR A 107 2.80 24.95 -17.32
N ASP A 108 3.30 26.18 -17.49
CA ASP A 108 3.76 26.73 -18.78
C ASP A 108 5.02 26.01 -19.32
N GLY A 109 5.22 24.74 -18.95
CA GLY A 109 6.34 23.90 -19.35
C GLY A 109 6.17 23.35 -20.76
N THR A 110 7.28 22.96 -21.38
CA THR A 110 7.25 22.25 -22.67
C THR A 110 6.50 20.93 -22.53
N PRO A 111 5.72 20.52 -23.56
CA PRO A 111 5.12 19.19 -23.59
C PRO A 111 6.17 18.10 -23.37
N SER A 112 5.81 17.06 -22.62
CA SER A 112 6.69 15.91 -22.39
C SER A 112 7.14 15.30 -23.72
N PRO A 113 8.45 15.05 -23.94
CA PRO A 113 8.90 14.39 -25.15
C PRO A 113 8.34 12.97 -25.25
N VAL A 114 7.88 12.58 -26.44
CA VAL A 114 7.37 11.22 -26.69
C VAL A 114 8.44 10.29 -27.25
N PHE A 115 9.66 10.78 -27.51
CA PHE A 115 10.81 9.98 -27.98
C PHE A 115 10.51 9.11 -29.22
N GLY A 116 9.64 9.60 -30.12
CA GLY A 116 9.22 8.85 -31.31
C GLY A 116 8.27 7.69 -31.01
N ALA A 117 7.68 7.61 -29.80
CA ALA A 117 6.57 6.71 -29.53
C ALA A 117 5.36 7.10 -30.37
N GLU A 118 4.77 6.13 -31.06
CA GLU A 118 3.57 6.29 -31.86
C GLU A 118 2.33 5.88 -31.05
N SER A 119 1.16 6.35 -31.47
CA SER A 119 -0.09 6.01 -30.78
C SER A 119 -0.44 4.54 -30.99
N PHE A 120 -0.75 3.82 -29.89
CA PHE A 120 -1.23 2.44 -29.91
C PHE A 120 -0.27 1.40 -30.54
N THR A 121 1.04 1.66 -30.55
CA THR A 121 2.05 0.74 -31.11
C THR A 121 2.64 -0.24 -30.11
N GLN A 122 2.29 -0.12 -28.83
CA GLN A 122 2.79 -0.99 -27.78
C GLN A 122 1.64 -1.81 -27.19
N GLN A 123 1.91 -3.10 -26.98
CA GLN A 123 1.00 -3.95 -26.23
C GLN A 123 0.86 -3.42 -24.80
N MET A 124 -0.38 -3.35 -24.30
CA MET A 124 -0.64 -2.98 -22.92
C MET A 124 -0.07 -4.05 -21.99
N LEU A 125 0.78 -3.64 -21.05
CA LEU A 125 1.27 -4.54 -20.02
C LEU A 125 0.13 -4.90 -19.07
N LEU A 126 -0.23 -6.17 -19.01
CA LEU A 126 -1.14 -6.66 -17.98
C LEU A 126 -0.44 -6.69 -16.63
N PHE A 127 -1.23 -6.46 -15.57
CA PHE A 127 -0.68 -6.39 -14.20
C PHE A 127 -0.03 -7.71 -13.78
N GLU A 128 1.11 -7.60 -13.10
CA GLU A 128 1.84 -8.71 -12.50
C GLU A 128 1.36 -8.94 -11.06
N GLU A 129 0.98 -10.16 -10.74
CA GLU A 129 0.47 -10.52 -9.42
C GLU A 129 1.57 -10.48 -8.36
N PHE A 130 1.26 -9.96 -7.15
CA PHE A 130 2.15 -10.10 -6.00
C PHE A 130 2.35 -11.56 -5.57
N GLY A 131 1.28 -12.36 -5.63
CA GLY A 131 1.27 -13.74 -5.14
C GLY A 131 1.09 -13.88 -3.64
N ALA A 132 -0.16 -13.94 -3.18
CA ALA A 132 -0.43 -14.30 -1.79
C ALA A 132 -0.04 -15.76 -1.53
N THR A 133 0.75 -15.99 -0.49
CA THR A 133 1.18 -17.33 -0.05
C THR A 133 0.67 -17.61 1.35
N LYS A 134 0.52 -18.87 1.75
CA LYS A 134 0.06 -19.19 3.12
C LYS A 134 1.06 -18.65 4.14
N LEU A 135 0.57 -17.96 5.17
CA LEU A 135 1.41 -17.62 6.31
C LEU A 135 1.70 -18.91 7.08
N ARG A 136 2.97 -19.33 7.07
CA ARG A 136 3.44 -20.55 7.74
C ARG A 136 3.93 -20.23 9.16
N LYS A 137 4.67 -21.16 9.76
CA LYS A 137 5.31 -20.97 11.05
C LYS A 137 6.53 -20.02 10.95
N PRO A 138 7.02 -19.47 12.08
CA PRO A 138 8.26 -18.71 12.11
C PRO A 138 9.41 -19.43 11.39
N CYS A 139 10.14 -18.69 10.58
CA CYS A 139 11.31 -19.23 9.90
C CYS A 139 12.49 -19.33 10.87
N THR A 140 13.02 -20.54 11.05
CA THR A 140 14.17 -20.81 11.94
C THR A 140 15.53 -20.71 11.24
N ASN A 141 15.53 -20.84 9.90
CA ASN A 141 16.76 -20.90 9.10
C ASN A 141 16.87 -19.72 8.12
N CYS A 142 16.03 -18.70 8.26
CA CYS A 142 16.10 -17.49 7.45
C CYS A 142 17.24 -16.62 7.98
N THR A 143 18.29 -16.46 7.19
CA THR A 143 19.51 -15.76 7.58
C THR A 143 19.68 -14.43 6.86
N LEU A 144 18.91 -14.17 5.79
CA LEU A 144 19.02 -12.91 5.06
C LEU A 144 18.30 -11.80 5.82
N SER A 145 18.99 -10.69 6.04
CA SER A 145 18.40 -9.41 6.42
C SER A 145 18.00 -8.62 5.17
N LEU A 146 17.18 -7.58 5.35
CA LEU A 146 16.87 -6.65 4.28
C LEU A 146 18.20 -6.10 3.71
N PRO A 147 18.46 -6.25 2.40
CA PRO A 147 19.73 -5.85 1.82
C PRO A 147 19.94 -4.34 1.95
N LYS A 148 21.17 -3.94 2.27
CA LYS A 148 21.57 -2.54 2.35
C LYS A 148 21.78 -1.97 0.94
N PRO A 149 21.52 -0.68 0.71
CA PRO A 149 21.91 -0.04 -0.54
C PRO A 149 23.45 0.07 -0.61
N SER A 150 24.00 0.16 -1.82
CA SER A 150 25.46 0.29 -2.04
C SER A 150 26.04 1.60 -1.51
N ASP A 151 25.21 2.62 -1.48
CA ASP A 151 25.48 3.97 -1.05
C ASP A 151 24.13 4.61 -0.66
N THR A 152 24.16 5.83 -0.15
CA THR A 152 22.95 6.46 0.39
C THR A 152 22.05 7.14 -0.63
N TYR A 153 22.49 7.23 -1.89
CA TYR A 153 21.74 7.76 -3.03
C TYR A 153 21.05 6.67 -3.85
N SER A 154 21.50 5.44 -3.69
CA SER A 154 20.97 4.27 -4.38
C SER A 154 19.83 3.61 -3.60
N SER A 155 18.92 2.98 -4.34
CA SER A 155 17.96 2.04 -3.76
C SER A 155 18.61 0.67 -3.55
N VAL A 156 17.87 -0.27 -2.93
CA VAL A 156 18.36 -1.64 -2.75
C VAL A 156 18.68 -2.34 -4.08
N ASN A 157 19.71 -3.20 -4.07
CA ASN A 157 20.00 -4.06 -5.20
C ASN A 157 18.86 -5.06 -5.45
N GLY A 158 18.30 -5.06 -6.66
CA GLY A 158 17.18 -5.93 -7.01
C GLY A 158 17.42 -7.42 -6.87
N ALA A 159 18.62 -7.91 -7.21
CA ALA A 159 18.92 -9.33 -7.08
C ALA A 159 18.96 -9.78 -5.62
N ALA A 160 19.68 -9.02 -4.77
CA ALA A 160 19.72 -9.29 -3.34
C ALA A 160 18.33 -9.15 -2.68
N MET A 161 17.50 -8.23 -3.19
CA MET A 161 16.14 -8.05 -2.70
C MET A 161 15.22 -9.21 -3.10
N ASP A 162 15.32 -9.72 -4.33
CA ASP A 162 14.58 -10.90 -4.76
C ASP A 162 14.97 -12.15 -3.96
N ASP A 163 16.26 -12.31 -3.65
CA ASP A 163 16.77 -13.40 -2.80
C ASP A 163 16.20 -13.28 -1.37
N TYR A 164 16.17 -12.07 -0.82
CA TYR A 164 15.56 -11.80 0.48
C TYR A 164 14.04 -12.09 0.47
N LEU A 165 13.30 -11.61 -0.54
CA LEU A 165 11.86 -11.84 -0.66
C LEU A 165 11.49 -13.31 -0.94
N ALA A 166 12.41 -14.09 -1.48
CA ALA A 166 12.21 -15.53 -1.74
C ALA A 166 12.24 -16.37 -0.44
N GLN A 167 12.79 -15.84 0.65
CA GLN A 167 12.80 -16.54 1.94
C GLN A 167 11.42 -16.49 2.62
N GLU A 168 11.19 -17.37 3.60
CA GLU A 168 9.99 -17.29 4.43
C GLU A 168 9.99 -15.99 5.25
N ILE A 169 8.81 -15.40 5.51
CA ILE A 169 8.74 -14.07 6.13
C ILE A 169 9.54 -13.99 7.44
N HIS A 170 10.44 -13.01 7.52
CA HIS A 170 11.33 -12.86 8.67
C HIS A 170 11.67 -11.37 8.94
N PRO A 171 11.59 -10.89 10.19
CA PRO A 171 11.08 -11.60 11.38
C PRO A 171 9.60 -11.96 11.28
N PHE A 172 9.18 -12.93 12.08
CA PHE A 172 7.80 -13.38 12.03
C PHE A 172 6.84 -12.28 12.52
N PRO A 173 5.65 -12.13 11.91
CA PRO A 173 4.69 -11.09 12.25
C PRO A 173 4.18 -11.20 13.70
N THR A 174 4.05 -10.05 14.37
CA THR A 174 3.59 -9.94 15.75
C THR A 174 2.42 -8.98 15.87
N MET A 175 1.53 -9.21 16.87
CA MET A 175 0.40 -8.32 17.16
C MET A 175 0.86 -6.89 17.43
N MET A 176 1.86 -6.76 18.32
CA MET A 176 2.50 -5.49 18.65
C MET A 176 3.73 -5.28 17.76
N ARG A 177 4.17 -4.03 17.62
CA ARG A 177 5.46 -3.69 17.03
C ARG A 177 6.57 -4.59 17.61
N ASN A 178 7.41 -5.15 16.75
CA ASN A 178 8.56 -5.93 17.20
C ASN A 178 9.67 -5.03 17.75
N ASN A 179 9.92 -5.11 19.06
CA ASN A 179 10.93 -4.31 19.76
C ASN A 179 12.29 -5.00 19.90
N ASN A 180 12.43 -6.21 19.36
CA ASN A 180 13.60 -7.06 19.62
C ASN A 180 14.58 -7.11 18.45
N VAL A 181 14.26 -6.47 17.32
CA VAL A 181 15.08 -6.51 16.11
C VAL A 181 15.33 -5.10 15.62
N SER A 182 16.60 -4.76 15.41
CA SER A 182 17.01 -3.43 14.98
C SER A 182 16.73 -3.21 13.49
N ASN A 183 16.67 -1.94 13.07
CA ASN A 183 16.66 -1.62 11.64
C ASN A 183 17.97 -2.14 11.02
N PRO A 184 17.91 -3.03 10.01
CA PRO A 184 19.10 -3.60 9.38
C PRO A 184 20.00 -2.56 8.71
N TRP A 185 19.53 -1.34 8.46
CA TRP A 185 20.29 -0.25 7.84
C TRP A 185 20.83 0.77 8.84
N GLN A 186 20.69 0.53 10.15
CA GLN A 186 21.10 1.46 11.19
C GLN A 186 22.54 1.98 10.98
N ASP A 187 23.49 1.11 10.71
CA ASP A 187 24.90 1.48 10.54
C ASP A 187 25.12 2.37 9.31
N VAL A 188 24.44 2.09 8.19
CA VAL A 188 24.51 2.93 6.98
C VAL A 188 23.89 4.30 7.22
N ILE A 189 22.80 4.35 8.00
CA ILE A 189 22.14 5.61 8.38
C ILE A 189 23.08 6.45 9.27
N GLU A 190 23.68 5.83 10.30
CA GLU A 190 24.59 6.48 11.24
C GLU A 190 25.85 7.04 10.56
N ASP A 191 26.38 6.32 9.56
CA ASP A 191 27.55 6.74 8.78
C ASP A 191 27.30 8.01 7.94
N THR A 192 26.04 8.32 7.60
CA THR A 192 25.74 9.27 6.51
C THR A 192 24.98 10.53 6.92
N HIS A 193 24.21 10.53 8.01
CA HIS A 193 23.28 11.64 8.28
C HIS A 193 23.50 12.41 9.58
N THR A 194 23.92 11.79 10.67
CA THR A 194 23.83 12.47 11.99
C THR A 194 24.77 11.96 13.07
N GLY A 195 25.68 11.02 12.76
CA GLY A 195 26.36 10.25 13.81
C GLY A 195 25.41 9.23 14.46
N PRO A 196 25.75 8.68 15.64
CA PRO A 196 25.00 7.58 16.27
C PRO A 196 23.52 7.93 16.49
N LEU A 197 22.61 7.01 16.20
CA LEU A 197 21.19 7.20 16.50
C LEU A 197 20.96 7.11 18.01
N HIS A 198 19.99 7.88 18.50
CA HIS A 198 19.60 7.86 19.90
C HIS A 198 18.29 7.10 20.10
N PRO A 199 18.13 6.37 21.22
CA PRO A 199 16.88 5.68 21.53
C PRO A 199 15.72 6.68 21.74
N LEU A 200 14.52 6.29 21.30
CA LEU A 200 13.31 7.12 21.41
C LEU A 200 12.93 7.42 22.87
N THR A 201 13.23 6.49 23.79
CA THR A 201 13.06 6.68 25.24
C THR A 201 14.27 6.10 25.98
N PRO A 202 14.58 6.56 27.21
CA PRO A 202 15.68 6.00 28.00
C PRO A 202 15.58 4.48 28.23
N GLU A 203 14.38 3.92 28.20
CA GLU A 203 14.09 2.51 28.42
C GLU A 203 14.11 1.65 27.14
N ALA A 204 14.26 2.28 25.97
CA ALA A 204 14.26 1.56 24.70
C ALA A 204 15.52 0.68 24.56
N LEU A 205 15.31 -0.60 24.28
CA LEU A 205 16.38 -1.60 24.12
C LEU A 205 17.24 -1.39 22.86
N LEU A 206 16.70 -0.70 21.86
CA LEU A 206 17.34 -0.45 20.56
C LEU A 206 17.12 1.01 20.17
N THR A 207 18.02 1.54 19.35
CA THR A 207 17.96 2.93 18.84
C THR A 207 16.95 3.06 17.70
N THR A 208 16.81 2.02 16.89
CA THR A 208 15.87 1.93 15.77
C THR A 208 15.41 0.49 15.58
N TYR A 209 14.21 0.30 15.02
CA TYR A 209 13.55 -1.00 14.85
C TYR A 209 13.31 -1.27 13.38
N ASN A 210 13.32 -2.54 12.97
CA ASN A 210 12.94 -2.90 11.61
C ASN A 210 11.43 -2.79 11.35
N ASP A 211 10.61 -3.02 12.38
CA ASP A 211 9.17 -2.81 12.35
C ASP A 211 8.87 -1.32 12.60
N GLY A 212 8.54 -0.62 11.53
CA GLY A 212 8.30 0.83 11.49
C GLY A 212 6.93 1.25 12.02
N ARG A 213 6.11 0.33 12.53
CA ARG A 213 4.85 0.69 13.20
C ARG A 213 5.13 1.62 14.38
N PRO A 214 4.31 2.67 14.61
CA PRO A 214 4.43 3.44 15.84
C PRO A 214 4.23 2.55 17.09
N PRO A 215 4.86 2.88 18.23
CA PRO A 215 4.69 2.10 19.45
C PRO A 215 3.29 2.29 20.04
N GLY A 216 2.88 1.33 20.89
CA GLY A 216 1.67 1.42 21.71
C GLY A 216 0.49 0.59 21.18
N PRO A 217 -0.46 0.25 22.06
CA PRO A 217 -1.58 -0.65 21.76
C PRO A 217 -2.53 -0.13 20.68
N GLN A 218 -2.50 1.17 20.39
CA GLN A 218 -3.33 1.82 19.36
C GLN A 218 -2.88 1.45 17.94
N TYR A 219 -1.60 1.06 17.80
CA TYR A 219 -0.99 0.60 16.55
C TYR A 219 -0.73 -0.92 16.54
N GLY A 220 -1.12 -1.61 17.62
CA GLY A 220 -1.16 -3.06 17.65
C GLY A 220 -2.35 -3.59 16.83
N HIS A 221 -2.17 -4.72 16.17
CA HIS A 221 -3.21 -5.31 15.34
C HIS A 221 -4.49 -5.61 16.14
N GLN A 222 -5.55 -4.91 15.80
CA GLN A 222 -6.85 -5.08 16.44
C GLN A 222 -7.45 -6.43 16.10
N ARG A 223 -8.07 -7.07 17.11
CA ARG A 223 -8.66 -8.41 16.99
C ARG A 223 -7.69 -9.43 16.38
N TRP A 224 -6.39 -9.32 16.68
CA TRP A 224 -5.33 -10.18 16.17
C TRP A 224 -5.66 -11.67 16.28
N GLN A 225 -6.17 -12.08 17.45
CA GLN A 225 -6.53 -13.47 17.67
C GLN A 225 -7.78 -13.91 16.92
N GLU A 226 -8.65 -13.02 16.45
CA GLU A 226 -9.80 -13.38 15.61
C GLU A 226 -9.41 -13.41 14.12
N PHE A 227 -8.80 -12.34 13.64
CA PHE A 227 -8.42 -12.19 12.24
C PHE A 227 -6.92 -12.40 12.02
N TYR A 228 -6.40 -13.44 12.67
CA TYR A 228 -5.02 -13.89 12.49
C TYR A 228 -4.79 -14.17 10.98
N PRO A 229 -3.73 -13.61 10.36
CA PRO A 229 -3.51 -13.78 8.94
C PRO A 229 -3.41 -15.25 8.51
N GLN A 230 -4.12 -15.60 7.44
CA GLN A 230 -4.04 -16.94 6.82
C GLN A 230 -3.06 -16.96 5.65
N VAL A 231 -2.92 -15.80 4.98
CA VAL A 231 -1.98 -15.59 3.88
C VAL A 231 -1.11 -14.37 4.16
N LYS A 232 0.06 -14.34 3.52
CA LYS A 232 0.98 -13.22 3.51
C LYS A 232 1.26 -12.75 2.08
N VAL A 233 1.57 -11.48 1.96
CA VAL A 233 2.25 -10.86 0.83
C VAL A 233 3.39 -10.04 1.39
N GLU A 234 4.54 -10.14 0.75
CA GLU A 234 5.73 -9.38 1.12
C GLU A 234 6.24 -8.67 -0.13
N THR A 235 6.50 -7.38 0.00
CA THR A 235 6.94 -6.51 -1.09
C THR A 235 7.85 -5.42 -0.58
N VAL A 236 8.41 -4.64 -1.51
CA VAL A 236 9.24 -3.48 -1.25
C VAL A 236 8.80 -2.33 -2.12
N VAL A 237 8.80 -1.12 -1.59
CA VAL A 237 8.83 0.09 -2.43
C VAL A 237 10.30 0.46 -2.62
N THR A 238 10.73 0.50 -3.89
CA THR A 238 12.12 0.78 -4.26
C THR A 238 12.17 1.53 -5.59
N GLY A 239 13.34 2.06 -5.93
CA GLY A 239 13.61 2.66 -7.23
C GLY A 239 13.41 1.70 -8.41
N ALA A 240 13.10 2.27 -9.56
CA ALA A 240 12.94 1.54 -10.82
C ALA A 240 14.16 0.66 -11.14
N GLN A 241 13.90 -0.59 -11.50
CA GLN A 241 14.90 -1.59 -11.86
C GLN A 241 14.31 -2.60 -12.84
N ASP A 242 15.17 -3.33 -13.55
CA ASP A 242 14.76 -4.39 -14.47
C ASP A 242 14.03 -5.50 -13.70
N ASN A 243 12.92 -5.98 -14.26
CA ASN A 243 12.20 -7.11 -13.69
C ASN A 243 13.00 -8.39 -13.93
N ARG A 244 13.29 -9.13 -12.85
CA ARG A 244 14.08 -10.36 -12.89
C ARG A 244 13.21 -11.63 -12.92
N GLY A 245 11.89 -11.46 -13.01
CA GLY A 245 10.93 -12.56 -13.05
C GLY A 245 10.63 -13.20 -11.70
N HIS A 246 11.01 -12.55 -10.57
CA HIS A 246 10.76 -13.06 -9.22
C HIS A 246 9.29 -13.44 -8.99
N ARG A 247 8.37 -12.68 -9.60
CA ARG A 247 6.92 -12.90 -9.49
C ARG A 247 6.33 -13.88 -10.50
N ASN A 248 7.10 -14.43 -11.44
CA ASN A 248 6.58 -15.35 -12.47
C ASN A 248 5.88 -16.58 -11.85
N GLN A 249 6.52 -17.19 -10.86
CA GLN A 249 5.99 -18.39 -10.17
C GLN A 249 4.75 -18.10 -9.31
N PHE A 250 4.49 -16.82 -9.05
CA PHE A 250 3.41 -16.35 -8.19
C PHE A 250 2.16 -15.95 -8.96
N GLN A 251 2.24 -15.86 -10.29
CA GLN A 251 1.07 -15.64 -11.13
C GLN A 251 0.14 -16.85 -11.06
N LYS A 252 -1.13 -16.66 -10.70
CA LYS A 252 -2.12 -17.77 -10.62
C LYS A 252 -2.20 -18.59 -11.90
N HIS A 253 -2.13 -17.93 -13.05
CA HIS A 253 -2.15 -18.58 -14.38
C HIS A 253 -0.84 -19.29 -14.74
N GLN A 254 0.27 -19.02 -14.03
CA GLN A 254 1.61 -19.58 -14.23
C GLN A 254 2.12 -19.53 -15.68
N TYR A 255 1.56 -18.64 -16.50
CA TYR A 255 1.73 -18.62 -17.96
C TYR A 255 1.44 -19.96 -18.66
N LYS A 256 0.51 -20.74 -18.12
CA LYS A 256 0.12 -22.07 -18.62
C LYS A 256 -1.34 -22.18 -19.02
N SER A 257 -2.18 -21.25 -18.58
CA SER A 257 -3.62 -21.33 -18.73
C SER A 257 -4.18 -20.12 -19.45
N GLY A 258 -5.12 -20.38 -20.36
CA GLY A 258 -5.95 -19.37 -21.01
C GLY A 258 -5.14 -18.38 -21.84
N GLU A 259 -5.52 -17.11 -21.80
CA GLU A 259 -4.87 -16.05 -22.58
C GLU A 259 -3.41 -15.78 -22.16
N PHE A 260 -3.00 -16.26 -20.98
CA PHE A 260 -1.62 -16.22 -20.54
C PHE A 260 -0.81 -17.48 -20.88
N GLY A 261 -1.45 -18.55 -21.36
CA GLY A 261 -0.80 -19.80 -21.76
C GLY A 261 -0.28 -19.76 -23.20
N PRO A 262 0.55 -20.74 -23.63
CA PRO A 262 1.08 -20.76 -25.00
C PRO A 262 -0.01 -20.63 -26.07
N GLY A 263 0.14 -19.65 -26.96
CA GLY A 263 -0.84 -19.31 -28.00
C GLY A 263 -1.94 -18.33 -27.59
N GLY A 264 -2.00 -17.93 -26.31
CA GLY A 264 -2.91 -16.90 -25.80
C GLY A 264 -2.41 -15.47 -26.07
N LEU A 265 -3.33 -14.51 -26.04
CA LEU A 265 -3.09 -13.11 -26.38
C LEU A 265 -2.04 -12.42 -25.50
N TYR A 266 -1.97 -12.82 -24.23
CA TYR A 266 -1.10 -12.21 -23.21
C TYR A 266 0.08 -13.08 -22.82
N HIS A 267 0.30 -14.20 -23.53
CA HIS A 267 1.42 -15.09 -23.24
C HIS A 267 2.75 -14.38 -23.42
N ASN A 268 2.88 -13.54 -24.45
CA ASN A 268 3.99 -12.64 -24.59
C ASN A 268 3.68 -11.35 -23.83
N THR A 269 4.38 -11.09 -22.72
CA THR A 269 4.05 -9.99 -21.80
C THR A 269 4.18 -8.60 -22.44
N THR A 270 5.14 -8.41 -23.36
CA THR A 270 5.46 -7.10 -23.96
C THR A 270 5.07 -6.98 -25.44
N GLY A 271 4.71 -8.10 -26.07
CA GLY A 271 4.54 -8.22 -27.52
C GLY A 271 5.87 -8.28 -28.29
N GLN A 272 7.01 -8.38 -27.61
CA GLN A 272 8.35 -8.46 -28.22
C GLN A 272 8.97 -9.85 -28.02
N PRO A 273 9.81 -10.34 -28.95
CA PRO A 273 10.45 -11.65 -28.80
C PRO A 273 11.22 -11.79 -27.49
N GLY A 274 11.09 -12.94 -26.81
CA GLY A 274 11.84 -13.26 -25.58
C GLY A 274 11.07 -13.00 -24.27
N PHE A 275 9.80 -12.58 -24.35
CA PHE A 275 8.94 -12.32 -23.20
C PHE A 275 7.74 -13.28 -23.12
N GLU A 276 7.83 -14.42 -23.79
CA GLU A 276 6.86 -15.50 -23.73
C GLU A 276 6.89 -16.18 -22.35
N GLY A 277 5.79 -16.04 -21.62
CA GLY A 277 5.57 -16.68 -20.33
C GLY A 277 6.43 -16.12 -19.20
N THR A 278 6.88 -14.86 -19.30
CA THR A 278 7.82 -14.28 -18.32
C THR A 278 7.75 -12.76 -18.28
N THR A 279 8.05 -12.19 -17.11
CA THR A 279 8.38 -10.77 -16.93
C THR A 279 9.88 -10.51 -16.77
N ALA A 280 10.70 -11.56 -16.72
CA ALA A 280 12.15 -11.42 -16.62
C ALA A 280 12.73 -10.68 -17.82
N GLY A 281 13.61 -9.72 -17.58
CA GLY A 281 14.24 -8.85 -18.57
C GLY A 281 13.43 -7.60 -18.95
N ILE A 282 12.21 -7.42 -18.42
CA ILE A 282 11.41 -6.23 -18.72
C ILE A 282 12.06 -5.03 -18.03
N GLN A 283 12.51 -4.06 -18.83
CA GLN A 283 13.10 -2.83 -18.33
C GLN A 283 12.01 -1.84 -17.91
N PRO A 284 12.26 -1.00 -16.89
CA PRO A 284 11.25 -0.08 -16.40
C PRO A 284 11.15 1.15 -17.30
N ARG A 285 10.44 1.03 -18.42
CA ARG A 285 10.16 2.12 -19.37
C ARG A 285 8.70 2.09 -19.78
N PHE A 286 8.13 3.26 -20.05
CA PHE A 286 6.71 3.36 -20.42
C PHE A 286 6.45 2.86 -21.84
N HIS A 287 7.39 3.05 -22.76
CA HIS A 287 7.32 2.60 -24.15
C HIS A 287 8.71 2.16 -24.65
N PRO A 288 8.84 1.20 -25.58
CA PRO A 288 10.14 0.76 -26.11
C PRO A 288 11.03 1.90 -26.63
N SER A 289 10.43 2.88 -27.32
CA SER A 289 11.12 4.09 -27.81
C SER A 289 11.46 5.11 -26.72
N MET A 290 10.90 4.99 -25.52
CA MET A 290 11.18 5.90 -24.40
C MET A 290 12.37 5.41 -23.55
N PRO A 291 13.07 6.32 -22.84
CA PRO A 291 14.16 5.96 -21.94
C PRO A 291 13.73 5.02 -20.80
N VAL A 292 14.69 4.21 -20.34
CA VAL A 292 14.57 3.53 -19.04
C VAL A 292 14.44 4.58 -17.94
N GLN A 293 13.49 4.36 -17.04
CA GLN A 293 13.21 5.27 -15.94
C GLN A 293 14.34 5.18 -14.90
N ASP A 294 14.81 6.35 -14.49
CA ASP A 294 15.85 6.47 -13.48
C ASP A 294 15.32 6.02 -12.10
N PRO A 295 16.09 5.23 -11.32
CA PRO A 295 15.64 4.70 -10.03
C PRO A 295 15.26 5.78 -9.00
N GLN A 296 15.78 7.00 -9.12
CA GLN A 296 15.45 8.13 -8.24
C GLN A 296 14.18 8.87 -8.68
N SER A 297 13.71 8.64 -9.91
CA SER A 297 12.56 9.32 -10.51
C SER A 297 11.27 8.51 -10.42
N LEU A 298 11.36 7.19 -10.56
CA LEU A 298 10.21 6.29 -10.53
C LEU A 298 10.36 5.29 -9.39
N TRP A 299 9.37 5.25 -8.50
CA TRP A 299 9.29 4.37 -7.34
C TRP A 299 8.03 3.54 -7.43
N THR A 300 8.16 2.22 -7.39
CA THR A 300 7.02 1.31 -7.51
C THR A 300 7.15 0.15 -6.53
N PHE A 301 6.07 -0.61 -6.34
CA PHE A 301 6.15 -1.90 -5.66
C PHE A 301 7.04 -2.87 -6.47
N ASN A 302 8.02 -3.49 -5.80
CA ASN A 302 9.16 -4.24 -6.35
C ASN A 302 10.11 -3.44 -7.26
N GLY A 303 9.86 -2.15 -7.52
CA GLY A 303 10.67 -1.34 -8.44
C GLY A 303 10.53 -1.71 -9.91
N THR A 304 9.53 -2.52 -10.29
CA THR A 304 9.50 -3.20 -11.60
C THR A 304 8.18 -3.03 -12.33
N PHE A 305 8.22 -3.14 -13.65
CA PHE A 305 7.04 -3.35 -14.49
C PHE A 305 6.85 -4.83 -14.84
N PRO A 306 5.62 -5.30 -15.11
CA PRO A 306 4.35 -4.56 -15.12
C PRO A 306 3.90 -4.02 -13.75
N PRO A 307 2.91 -3.10 -13.71
CA PRO A 307 2.31 -2.65 -12.45
C PRO A 307 1.73 -3.83 -11.66
N LYS A 308 1.66 -3.70 -10.33
CA LYS A 308 1.34 -4.83 -9.46
C LYS A 308 -0.15 -4.95 -9.17
N LEU A 309 -0.64 -6.19 -9.16
CA LEU A 309 -1.99 -6.57 -8.78
C LEU A 309 -1.96 -7.48 -7.56
N LEU A 310 -2.71 -7.12 -6.54
CA LEU A 310 -2.98 -8.01 -5.42
C LEU A 310 -4.33 -8.70 -5.64
N MET A 311 -4.34 -10.03 -5.59
CA MET A 311 -5.55 -10.82 -5.70
C MET A 311 -5.86 -11.46 -4.35
N VAL A 312 -7.05 -11.18 -3.83
CA VAL A 312 -7.50 -11.61 -2.50
C VAL A 312 -8.95 -12.03 -2.56
N ARG A 313 -9.43 -12.73 -1.53
CA ARG A 313 -10.85 -13.09 -1.42
C ARG A 313 -11.35 -12.83 -0.01
N TYR A 314 -12.64 -12.56 0.09
CA TYR A 314 -13.27 -12.36 1.40
C TYR A 314 -13.12 -13.60 2.29
N GLY A 315 -13.10 -13.40 3.60
CA GLY A 315 -12.94 -14.46 4.60
C GLY A 315 -11.52 -15.03 4.74
N GLU A 316 -10.54 -14.53 3.99
CA GLU A 316 -9.13 -14.93 4.10
C GLU A 316 -8.27 -13.73 4.56
N PRO A 317 -8.12 -13.49 5.88
CA PRO A 317 -7.30 -12.40 6.40
C PRO A 317 -5.87 -12.48 5.86
N ILE A 318 -5.34 -11.32 5.47
CA ILE A 318 -4.03 -11.18 4.86
C ILE A 318 -3.12 -10.31 5.72
N LEU A 319 -1.85 -10.69 5.77
CA LEU A 319 -0.77 -9.80 6.17
C LEU A 319 -0.07 -9.28 4.93
N PHE A 320 -0.03 -7.97 4.76
CA PHE A 320 0.73 -7.30 3.73
C PHE A 320 1.93 -6.61 4.39
N ARG A 321 3.13 -7.15 4.17
CA ARG A 321 4.39 -6.53 4.60
C ARG A 321 4.95 -5.69 3.48
N ASN A 322 5.11 -4.39 3.74
CA ASN A 322 5.78 -3.48 2.82
C ASN A 322 7.12 -3.02 3.40
N HIS A 323 8.21 -3.33 2.71
CA HIS A 323 9.55 -2.87 3.02
C HIS A 323 9.84 -1.53 2.36
N ASN A 324 10.56 -0.64 3.03
CA ASN A 324 11.04 0.60 2.46
C ASN A 324 12.49 0.43 1.98
N GLY A 325 12.63 0.18 0.68
CA GLY A 325 13.92 0.02 -0.02
C GLY A 325 14.40 1.28 -0.74
N LEU A 326 13.80 2.44 -0.46
CA LEU A 326 14.16 3.72 -1.06
C LEU A 326 15.50 4.23 -0.52
N PRO A 327 16.17 5.17 -1.24
CA PRO A 327 17.44 5.71 -0.80
C PRO A 327 17.39 6.36 0.59
N ILE A 328 18.51 6.33 1.31
CA ILE A 328 18.63 6.90 2.66
C ILE A 328 18.68 8.43 2.63
N LYS A 329 19.30 9.03 1.60
CA LYS A 329 19.37 10.48 1.46
C LYS A 329 18.05 11.03 0.93
N PHE A 330 17.53 12.05 1.59
CA PHE A 330 16.30 12.74 1.16
C PHE A 330 16.46 13.33 -0.25
N GLU A 331 17.66 13.76 -0.61
CA GLU A 331 18.01 14.41 -1.87
C GLU A 331 18.04 13.45 -3.07
N ALA A 332 18.06 12.14 -2.82
CA ALA A 332 18.01 11.09 -3.84
C ALA A 332 16.63 10.91 -4.48
N ASN A 333 15.73 11.88 -4.30
CA ASN A 333 14.39 11.93 -4.86
C ASN A 333 14.26 12.92 -6.03
N ARG A 334 15.35 13.60 -6.41
CA ARG A 334 15.37 14.65 -7.45
C ARG A 334 14.41 15.82 -7.15
N GLY A 335 14.25 16.19 -5.88
CA GLY A 335 13.37 17.30 -5.47
C GLY A 335 11.88 16.95 -5.43
N PHE A 336 11.49 15.71 -5.73
CA PHE A 336 10.09 15.31 -5.88
C PHE A 336 9.78 14.00 -5.15
N GLY A 337 8.76 13.99 -4.29
CA GLY A 337 8.39 12.84 -3.45
C GLY A 337 9.11 12.79 -2.11
N ASN A 338 8.82 11.79 -1.29
CA ASN A 338 9.42 11.59 0.02
C ASN A 338 9.70 10.10 0.23
N HIS A 339 10.91 9.78 0.67
CA HIS A 339 11.33 8.41 0.97
C HIS A 339 10.74 7.84 2.27
N PHE A 340 9.96 8.61 3.03
CA PHE A 340 9.09 8.08 4.08
C PHE A 340 7.75 7.73 3.45
N ILE A 341 7.25 6.54 3.78
CA ILE A 341 6.08 5.98 3.10
C ILE A 341 5.09 5.42 4.11
N THR A 342 3.82 5.37 3.71
CA THR A 342 2.76 4.60 4.40
C THR A 342 1.77 4.14 3.35
N THR A 343 1.26 2.92 3.45
CA THR A 343 0.37 2.33 2.45
C THR A 343 -1.08 2.40 2.92
N HIS A 344 -1.93 3.06 2.14
CA HIS A 344 -3.38 3.07 2.33
C HIS A 344 -4.05 2.09 1.38
N GLU A 345 -4.86 1.19 1.93
CA GLU A 345 -5.75 0.32 1.14
C GLU A 345 -7.09 1.01 0.94
N HIS A 346 -7.27 1.58 -0.24
CA HIS A 346 -8.36 2.50 -0.54
C HIS A 346 -9.69 1.76 -0.62
N ASN A 347 -10.72 2.29 0.04
CA ASN A 347 -12.03 1.67 0.31
C ASN A 347 -12.00 0.47 1.28
N GLY A 348 -10.83 0.10 1.77
CA GLY A 348 -10.65 -1.00 2.69
C GLY A 348 -11.50 -0.92 3.95
N HIS A 349 -12.25 -1.99 4.26
CA HIS A 349 -12.80 -2.17 5.61
C HIS A 349 -11.72 -2.72 6.54
N THR A 350 -10.76 -1.85 6.86
CA THR A 350 -9.56 -2.21 7.63
C THR A 350 -9.52 -1.47 8.97
N PRO A 351 -8.89 -2.05 10.02
CA PRO A 351 -8.67 -1.32 11.26
C PRO A 351 -7.73 -0.14 11.05
N ALA A 352 -7.90 0.91 11.87
CA ALA A 352 -7.14 2.15 11.76
C ALA A 352 -5.61 1.97 11.71
N GLU A 353 -5.05 1.01 12.44
CA GLU A 353 -3.60 0.74 12.43
C GLU A 353 -3.10 0.11 11.13
N SER A 354 -3.99 -0.40 10.29
CA SER A 354 -3.67 -1.01 8.99
C SER A 354 -4.29 -0.24 7.81
N ASP A 355 -4.87 0.93 8.09
CA ASP A 355 -5.56 1.76 7.11
C ASP A 355 -4.59 2.68 6.34
N GLY A 356 -3.36 2.91 6.83
CA GLY A 356 -2.44 3.85 6.20
C GLY A 356 -2.63 5.30 6.66
N TYR A 357 -2.83 5.48 7.97
CA TYR A 357 -2.86 6.80 8.59
C TYR A 357 -1.61 7.60 8.20
N THR A 358 -1.81 8.84 7.75
CA THR A 358 -0.77 9.66 7.08
C THR A 358 0.46 9.93 7.95
N HIS A 359 0.34 9.88 9.28
CA HIS A 359 1.45 10.04 10.23
C HIS A 359 2.01 8.70 10.76
N ALA A 360 1.48 7.56 10.34
CA ALA A 360 2.02 6.23 10.63
C ALA A 360 2.89 5.76 9.46
N PHE A 361 3.95 6.52 9.18
CA PHE A 361 4.92 6.24 8.14
C PHE A 361 6.14 5.48 8.67
N PHE A 362 6.85 4.81 7.77
CA PHE A 362 8.05 4.04 8.07
C PHE A 362 9.20 4.45 7.14
N LEU A 363 10.40 4.43 7.70
CA LEU A 363 11.62 5.00 7.12
C LEU A 363 12.39 3.94 6.31
N PRO A 364 13.37 4.36 5.48
CA PRO A 364 14.27 3.44 4.78
C PRO A 364 14.89 2.39 5.71
N GLY A 365 14.92 1.15 5.25
CA GLY A 365 15.39 0.00 6.02
C GLY A 365 14.35 -0.63 6.97
N GLN A 366 13.17 -0.01 7.10
CA GLN A 366 12.07 -0.55 7.89
C GLN A 366 11.01 -1.25 7.01
N PHE A 367 10.15 -2.02 7.65
CA PHE A 367 8.90 -2.49 7.08
C PHE A 367 7.71 -2.06 7.93
N TYR A 368 6.52 -2.10 7.33
CA TYR A 368 5.25 -2.02 8.05
C TYR A 368 4.39 -3.23 7.68
N ASP A 369 3.87 -3.89 8.72
CA ASP A 369 2.91 -4.98 8.59
C ASP A 369 1.50 -4.42 8.62
N TYR A 370 0.79 -4.49 7.50
CA TYR A 370 -0.64 -4.17 7.38
C TYR A 370 -1.44 -5.46 7.49
N ARG A 371 -2.46 -5.49 8.34
CA ARG A 371 -3.31 -6.67 8.54
C ARG A 371 -4.73 -6.37 8.10
N TRP A 372 -5.11 -6.90 6.94
CA TRP A 372 -6.45 -6.71 6.39
C TRP A 372 -7.33 -7.94 6.71
N PRO A 373 -8.46 -7.76 7.40
CA PRO A 373 -9.32 -8.87 7.82
C PRO A 373 -10.07 -9.53 6.67
N MET A 374 -10.21 -8.83 5.53
CA MET A 374 -10.94 -9.32 4.36
C MET A 374 -12.38 -9.70 4.70
N THR A 375 -13.06 -8.92 5.53
CA THR A 375 -14.45 -9.16 5.96
C THR A 375 -15.43 -8.26 5.21
N PRO A 376 -16.62 -8.76 4.82
CA PRO A 376 -17.68 -7.89 4.32
C PRO A 376 -18.14 -6.89 5.40
N ALA A 377 -18.75 -5.78 4.97
CA ALA A 377 -19.36 -4.84 5.91
C ALA A 377 -20.48 -5.53 6.72
N GLY A 378 -20.82 -4.99 7.89
CA GLY A 378 -21.84 -5.59 8.75
C GLY A 378 -21.44 -6.94 9.35
N TYR A 379 -20.17 -7.33 9.31
CA TYR A 379 -19.66 -8.60 9.88
C TYR A 379 -20.21 -8.86 11.30
N ASP A 380 -20.17 -7.88 12.20
CA ASP A 380 -20.62 -8.01 13.60
C ASP A 380 -22.14 -7.83 13.83
N SER A 381 -22.94 -7.62 12.77
CA SER A 381 -24.38 -7.28 12.89
C SER A 381 -25.31 -8.02 11.93
N ILE A 382 -24.86 -8.39 10.73
CA ILE A 382 -25.64 -8.99 9.65
C ILE A 382 -25.06 -10.36 9.31
N ASN A 383 -25.93 -11.36 9.16
CA ASN A 383 -25.54 -12.72 8.77
C ASN A 383 -24.39 -13.28 9.66
N LYS A 384 -24.41 -13.00 10.96
CA LYS A 384 -23.34 -13.38 11.91
C LYS A 384 -23.04 -14.88 11.91
N ASP A 385 -24.08 -15.69 11.68
CA ASP A 385 -23.98 -17.14 11.66
C ASP A 385 -23.52 -17.71 10.30
N ALA A 386 -23.27 -16.86 9.30
CA ALA A 386 -22.85 -17.22 7.94
C ALA A 386 -23.81 -18.23 7.26
N THR A 387 -25.10 -17.93 7.25
CA THR A 387 -26.14 -18.78 6.66
C THR A 387 -26.54 -18.34 5.26
N ASP A 388 -26.34 -17.07 4.90
CA ASP A 388 -26.61 -16.57 3.56
C ASP A 388 -25.53 -17.05 2.57
N LYS A 389 -25.95 -17.76 1.52
CA LYS A 389 -25.05 -18.26 0.47
C LYS A 389 -24.46 -17.14 -0.39
N MET A 390 -25.10 -15.97 -0.46
CA MET A 390 -24.61 -14.82 -1.22
C MET A 390 -23.37 -14.22 -0.53
N ALA A 391 -23.33 -14.23 0.80
CA ALA A 391 -22.15 -13.89 1.57
C ALA A 391 -21.23 -15.12 1.68
N SER A 392 -20.46 -15.40 0.63
CA SER A 392 -19.53 -16.53 0.63
C SER A 392 -18.23 -16.24 -0.10
N THR A 393 -17.18 -16.98 0.28
CA THR A 393 -15.86 -16.92 -0.33
C THR A 393 -15.67 -18.06 -1.33
N PRO A 394 -15.04 -17.81 -2.50
CA PRO A 394 -14.76 -18.86 -3.46
C PRO A 394 -13.60 -19.73 -2.96
N CYS A 395 -13.73 -21.04 -3.06
CA CYS A 395 -12.69 -21.99 -2.67
C CYS A 395 -12.62 -23.18 -3.62
N LEU A 396 -11.48 -23.85 -3.63
CA LEU A 396 -11.34 -25.12 -4.35
C LEU A 396 -11.96 -26.24 -3.50
N PRO A 397 -12.80 -27.14 -4.04
CA PRO A 397 -13.31 -28.28 -3.29
C PRO A 397 -12.19 -29.05 -2.56
N GLY A 398 -12.36 -29.30 -1.27
CA GLY A 398 -11.34 -29.91 -0.40
C GLY A 398 -10.32 -28.94 0.23
N GLU A 399 -10.27 -27.68 -0.21
CA GLU A 399 -9.44 -26.64 0.41
C GLU A 399 -9.84 -26.41 1.87
N LYS A 400 -8.87 -26.20 2.76
CA LYS A 400 -9.14 -25.89 4.17
C LYS A 400 -8.89 -24.42 4.45
N MET A 401 -9.92 -23.73 4.95
CA MET A 401 -9.87 -22.34 5.38
C MET A 401 -10.33 -22.22 6.82
N VAL A 402 -9.83 -21.22 7.54
CA VAL A 402 -10.33 -20.88 8.87
C VAL A 402 -11.37 -19.77 8.71
N ILE A 403 -12.62 -20.04 9.07
CA ILE A 403 -13.67 -19.03 9.05
C ILE A 403 -13.90 -18.56 10.48
N SER A 404 -13.92 -17.24 10.66
CA SER A 404 -14.32 -16.64 11.93
C SER A 404 -15.77 -16.19 11.87
N LYS A 405 -16.49 -16.37 12.98
CA LYS A 405 -17.84 -15.85 13.18
C LYS A 405 -17.89 -15.01 14.45
N PRO A 406 -18.48 -13.81 14.40
CA PRO A 406 -18.60 -12.98 15.59
C PRO A 406 -19.66 -13.55 16.54
N GLY A 407 -19.46 -13.34 17.83
CA GLY A 407 -20.41 -13.71 18.88
C GLY A 407 -21.43 -12.62 19.18
N ALA A 408 -21.42 -12.14 20.43
CA ALA A 408 -22.29 -11.06 20.88
C ALA A 408 -22.00 -9.74 20.14
N THR A 409 -22.93 -8.78 20.17
CA THR A 409 -22.75 -7.43 19.64
C THR A 409 -22.93 -6.44 20.80
N PRO A 410 -21.91 -5.63 21.19
CA PRO A 410 -20.58 -5.52 20.58
C PRO A 410 -19.75 -6.82 20.71
N PRO A 411 -18.81 -7.07 19.78
CA PRO A 411 -18.05 -8.32 19.73
C PRO A 411 -17.14 -8.48 20.96
N THR A 412 -17.62 -9.26 21.93
CA THR A 412 -16.86 -9.68 23.11
C THR A 412 -16.33 -11.11 22.97
N SER A 413 -16.75 -11.82 21.94
CA SER A 413 -16.35 -13.20 21.65
C SER A 413 -16.43 -13.48 20.15
N TYR A 414 -15.72 -14.50 19.72
CA TYR A 414 -15.75 -15.01 18.36
C TYR A 414 -15.53 -16.53 18.38
N THR A 415 -15.92 -17.19 17.30
CA THR A 415 -15.56 -18.58 17.06
C THR A 415 -14.68 -18.68 15.83
N LYS A 416 -13.79 -19.67 15.81
CA LYS A 416 -13.03 -20.05 14.63
C LYS A 416 -13.28 -21.50 14.31
N THR A 417 -13.60 -21.75 13.04
CA THR A 417 -13.83 -23.11 12.57
C THR A 417 -12.97 -23.35 11.35
N ARG A 418 -12.25 -24.47 11.37
CA ARG A 418 -11.57 -24.97 10.17
C ARG A 418 -12.60 -25.65 9.29
N VAL A 419 -12.93 -25.02 8.16
CA VAL A 419 -13.91 -25.51 7.21
C VAL A 419 -13.18 -26.15 6.04
N THR A 420 -13.63 -27.33 5.64
CA THR A 420 -13.20 -27.94 4.36
C THR A 420 -14.20 -27.50 3.30
N CYS A 421 -13.70 -26.89 2.23
CA CYS A 421 -14.50 -26.40 1.12
C CYS A 421 -15.34 -27.54 0.54
N PRO A 422 -16.66 -27.38 0.43
CA PRO A 422 -17.54 -28.44 -0.02
C PRO A 422 -17.48 -28.56 -1.56
N ALA A 423 -18.21 -29.53 -2.12
CA ALA A 423 -18.19 -29.84 -3.55
C ALA A 423 -18.69 -28.69 -4.43
N GLU A 424 -19.47 -27.78 -3.86
CA GLU A 424 -19.99 -26.60 -4.51
C GLU A 424 -18.93 -25.49 -4.70
N GLY A 425 -17.77 -25.59 -4.04
CA GLY A 425 -16.65 -24.67 -4.25
C GLY A 425 -16.82 -23.27 -3.63
N ARG A 426 -17.61 -23.14 -2.57
CA ARG A 426 -17.74 -21.90 -1.78
C ARG A 426 -17.96 -22.20 -0.29
N ILE A 427 -17.55 -21.28 0.57
CA ILE A 427 -17.80 -21.33 2.01
C ILE A 427 -18.52 -20.05 2.43
N ASN A 428 -19.66 -20.18 3.12
CA ASN A 428 -20.38 -19.02 3.63
C ASN A 428 -19.55 -18.32 4.73
N ILE A 429 -19.62 -16.99 4.72
CA ILE A 429 -18.92 -16.11 5.67
C ILE A 429 -19.90 -15.09 6.26
N PRO A 430 -19.62 -14.51 7.44
CA PRO A 430 -20.46 -13.46 8.01
C PRO A 430 -20.37 -12.13 7.24
N GLY A 431 -21.37 -11.27 7.44
CA GLY A 431 -21.46 -9.94 6.86
C GLY A 431 -22.52 -9.80 5.76
N ASP A 432 -22.75 -8.56 5.34
CA ASP A 432 -23.73 -8.21 4.31
C ASP A 432 -23.12 -8.39 2.92
N TRP A 433 -23.73 -9.27 2.12
CA TRP A 433 -23.27 -9.52 0.75
C TRP A 433 -23.53 -8.34 -0.19
N ARG A 434 -24.45 -7.43 0.18
CA ARG A 434 -24.78 -6.24 -0.63
C ARG A 434 -23.68 -5.19 -0.60
N GLU A 435 -22.77 -5.33 0.37
CA GLU A 435 -21.61 -4.45 0.60
C GLU A 435 -20.30 -5.14 0.17
N ILE A 436 -20.39 -6.21 -0.64
CA ILE A 436 -19.22 -6.83 -1.27
C ILE A 436 -18.69 -5.89 -2.36
N MET A 437 -17.40 -5.63 -2.30
CA MET A 437 -16.63 -4.81 -3.24
C MET A 437 -15.68 -5.72 -4.04
N SER A 438 -15.34 -5.32 -5.26
CA SER A 438 -14.52 -6.16 -6.17
C SER A 438 -13.20 -5.49 -6.58
N THR A 439 -13.21 -4.21 -6.92
CA THR A 439 -12.02 -3.49 -7.42
C THR A 439 -11.56 -2.45 -6.40
N HIS A 440 -10.38 -2.66 -5.88
CA HIS A 440 -9.68 -1.80 -4.93
C HIS A 440 -8.31 -1.43 -5.50
N TRP A 441 -7.62 -0.56 -4.80
CA TRP A 441 -6.24 -0.21 -5.06
C TRP A 441 -5.60 0.24 -3.75
N PHE A 442 -4.28 0.20 -3.69
CA PHE A 442 -3.54 0.73 -2.55
C PHE A 442 -2.35 1.52 -3.03
N HIS A 443 -2.00 2.53 -2.24
CA HIS A 443 -1.05 3.55 -2.66
C HIS A 443 -0.34 4.17 -1.48
N ASP A 444 0.72 4.92 -1.74
CA ASP A 444 1.34 5.73 -0.68
C ASP A 444 0.34 6.75 -0.15
N HIS A 445 0.36 7.04 1.15
CA HIS A 445 -0.52 7.98 1.82
C HIS A 445 0.27 8.87 2.79
N MET A 446 1.55 9.14 2.48
CA MET A 446 2.41 9.96 3.31
C MET A 446 1.87 11.39 3.43
N LEU A 447 1.85 11.91 4.66
CA LEU A 447 1.46 13.30 4.91
C LEU A 447 2.27 14.25 4.02
N ASP A 448 1.58 15.20 3.38
CA ASP A 448 2.14 16.25 2.50
C ASP A 448 2.85 15.77 1.21
N PHE A 449 3.04 14.46 1.04
CA PHE A 449 3.76 13.88 -0.10
C PHE A 449 2.98 12.80 -0.86
N ASN A 450 1.76 12.46 -0.44
CA ASN A 450 0.87 11.49 -1.08
C ASN A 450 0.81 11.69 -2.61
N ALA A 451 0.53 12.92 -3.07
CA ALA A 451 0.40 13.18 -4.50
C ALA A 451 1.70 12.85 -5.27
N GLN A 452 2.84 13.27 -4.75
CA GLN A 452 4.15 13.08 -5.36
C GLN A 452 4.57 11.61 -5.34
N ASN A 453 4.39 10.93 -4.22
CA ASN A 453 4.75 9.51 -4.07
C ASN A 453 3.88 8.60 -4.97
N VAL A 454 2.57 8.86 -5.03
CA VAL A 454 1.68 8.18 -5.98
C VAL A 454 2.07 8.50 -7.42
N TYR A 455 2.40 9.75 -7.72
CA TYR A 455 2.87 10.17 -9.04
C TYR A 455 4.18 9.48 -9.45
N LYS A 456 5.11 9.26 -8.51
CA LYS A 456 6.33 8.47 -8.74
C LYS A 456 6.05 6.99 -9.00
N GLY A 457 4.85 6.51 -8.69
CA GLY A 457 4.38 5.16 -9.05
C GLY A 457 4.07 4.24 -7.87
N ILE A 458 4.00 4.75 -6.64
CA ILE A 458 3.64 3.94 -5.46
C ILE A 458 2.12 3.75 -5.44
N ALA A 459 1.63 2.92 -6.35
CA ALA A 459 0.25 2.51 -6.49
C ALA A 459 0.19 1.09 -7.07
N ALA A 460 -0.79 0.31 -6.60
CA ALA A 460 -1.08 -1.03 -7.09
C ALA A 460 -2.58 -1.29 -7.08
N MET A 461 -3.05 -2.12 -8.02
CA MET A 461 -4.44 -2.56 -8.04
C MET A 461 -4.64 -3.72 -7.07
N MET A 462 -5.86 -3.89 -6.57
CA MET A 462 -6.23 -4.98 -5.69
C MET A 462 -7.63 -5.49 -6.03
N ASN A 463 -7.75 -6.75 -6.45
CA ASN A 463 -9.04 -7.37 -6.73
C ASN A 463 -9.46 -8.25 -5.57
N TYR A 464 -10.68 -8.02 -5.10
CA TYR A 464 -11.40 -8.79 -4.09
C TYR A 464 -12.35 -9.77 -4.78
N TYR A 465 -12.22 -11.06 -4.47
CA TYR A 465 -13.09 -12.10 -4.98
C TYR A 465 -14.07 -12.57 -3.90
N SER A 466 -15.31 -12.82 -4.33
CA SER A 466 -16.37 -13.43 -3.54
C SER A 466 -16.97 -14.59 -4.34
N ALA A 467 -17.94 -15.33 -3.80
CA ALA A 467 -18.64 -16.32 -4.61
C ALA A 467 -19.57 -15.67 -5.64
N ILE A 468 -20.04 -14.45 -5.38
CA ILE A 468 -20.86 -13.65 -6.32
C ILE A 468 -20.00 -13.20 -7.49
N ASP A 469 -18.85 -12.59 -7.18
CA ASP A 469 -17.84 -12.17 -8.15
C ASP A 469 -16.57 -13.02 -7.97
N ARG A 470 -16.61 -14.20 -8.60
CA ARG A 470 -15.56 -15.22 -8.46
C ARG A 470 -14.33 -14.92 -9.33
N GLY A 471 -14.46 -14.10 -10.37
CA GLY A 471 -13.55 -14.13 -11.50
C GLY A 471 -13.49 -15.53 -12.13
N ASN A 472 -14.65 -16.14 -12.39
CA ASN A 472 -14.77 -17.39 -13.15
C ASN A 472 -16.15 -17.50 -13.80
N GLU A 473 -16.22 -17.85 -15.07
CA GLU A 473 -17.49 -17.93 -15.82
C GLU A 473 -18.17 -19.30 -15.79
N CYS A 474 -17.46 -20.37 -15.42
CA CYS A 474 -17.88 -21.74 -15.71
C CYS A 474 -18.66 -22.42 -14.57
N LEU A 475 -18.66 -21.84 -13.37
CA LEU A 475 -19.48 -22.33 -12.26
C LEU A 475 -20.84 -21.65 -12.24
N ASN A 476 -21.90 -22.39 -12.57
CA ASN A 476 -23.29 -21.97 -12.36
C ASN A 476 -23.86 -22.63 -11.10
N ASP A 477 -23.81 -21.92 -9.98
CA ASP A 477 -24.26 -22.39 -8.66
C ASP A 477 -25.41 -21.55 -8.08
N GLY A 478 -25.98 -20.65 -8.89
CA GLY A 478 -27.01 -19.70 -8.48
C GLY A 478 -26.53 -18.65 -7.47
N VAL A 479 -25.21 -18.42 -7.36
CA VAL A 479 -24.56 -17.33 -6.62
C VAL A 479 -23.62 -16.56 -7.54
N ASN A 480 -22.74 -17.28 -8.25
CA ASN A 480 -21.76 -16.69 -9.18
C ASN A 480 -22.44 -15.98 -10.36
N LEU A 481 -22.12 -14.70 -10.54
CA LEU A 481 -22.62 -13.88 -11.64
C LEU A 481 -22.04 -14.29 -12.99
N ARG A 482 -20.88 -14.96 -13.00
CA ARG A 482 -20.17 -15.40 -14.21
C ARG A 482 -19.84 -14.21 -15.13
N LEU A 483 -19.30 -13.15 -14.54
CA LEU A 483 -18.79 -12.00 -15.28
C LEU A 483 -17.57 -12.38 -16.14
N PRO A 484 -17.32 -11.67 -17.25
CA PRO A 484 -16.18 -11.94 -18.13
C PRO A 484 -14.85 -12.02 -17.37
N SER A 485 -14.24 -13.19 -17.37
CA SER A 485 -13.00 -13.50 -16.64
C SER A 485 -12.29 -14.74 -17.19
N GLY A 486 -13.01 -15.60 -17.93
CA GLY A 486 -12.56 -16.91 -18.38
C GLY A 486 -12.72 -18.00 -17.32
N CYS A 487 -12.29 -19.22 -17.67
CA CYS A 487 -12.27 -20.34 -16.72
C CYS A 487 -11.13 -21.33 -17.00
N ALA A 488 -10.06 -20.86 -17.65
CA ALA A 488 -8.98 -21.71 -18.11
C ALA A 488 -8.21 -22.39 -16.96
N MET A 489 -8.25 -21.84 -15.75
CA MET A 489 -7.68 -22.48 -14.55
C MET A 489 -8.61 -23.52 -13.91
N GLY A 490 -9.77 -23.81 -14.52
CA GLY A 490 -10.71 -24.84 -14.10
C GLY A 490 -12.04 -24.31 -13.54
N LYS A 491 -13.04 -25.19 -13.46
CA LYS A 491 -14.43 -24.84 -13.09
C LYS A 491 -14.54 -24.14 -11.72
N TYR A 492 -13.75 -24.56 -10.73
CA TYR A 492 -13.80 -24.02 -9.37
C TYR A 492 -12.67 -23.04 -9.07
N SER A 493 -11.88 -22.64 -10.07
CA SER A 493 -10.87 -21.60 -9.84
C SER A 493 -11.54 -20.25 -9.54
N TRP A 494 -10.74 -19.29 -9.10
CA TRP A 494 -11.16 -17.93 -8.85
C TRP A 494 -10.04 -16.98 -9.24
N GLY A 495 -10.42 -15.78 -9.65
CA GLY A 495 -9.51 -14.77 -10.20
C GLY A 495 -8.88 -15.20 -11.53
N ASN A 496 -9.68 -15.72 -12.46
CA ASN A 496 -9.27 -15.83 -13.86
C ASN A 496 -9.24 -14.42 -14.46
N ARG A 497 -8.29 -14.20 -15.35
CA ARG A 497 -7.96 -12.88 -15.90
C ARG A 497 -7.89 -12.88 -17.42
N ASP A 498 -8.46 -13.91 -18.05
CA ASP A 498 -8.49 -14.04 -19.51
C ASP A 498 -9.19 -12.85 -20.15
N TYR A 499 -10.29 -12.40 -19.51
CA TYR A 499 -11.09 -11.27 -19.98
C TYR A 499 -11.38 -10.23 -18.88
N ASP A 500 -10.77 -10.39 -17.70
CA ASP A 500 -10.86 -9.43 -16.59
C ASP A 500 -9.59 -8.55 -16.57
N ILE A 501 -9.73 -7.35 -17.13
CA ILE A 501 -8.63 -6.43 -17.38
C ILE A 501 -8.72 -5.23 -16.44
N ASN A 502 -7.69 -5.11 -15.60
CA ASN A 502 -7.50 -3.91 -14.78
C ASN A 502 -6.97 -2.77 -15.66
N LEU A 503 -7.65 -1.62 -15.64
CA LEU A 503 -7.22 -0.40 -16.34
C LEU A 503 -6.92 0.69 -15.31
N LEU A 504 -5.64 1.02 -15.17
CA LEU A 504 -5.18 2.17 -14.36
C LEU A 504 -4.76 3.29 -15.30
N LEU A 505 -5.41 4.44 -15.15
CA LEU A 505 -5.14 5.64 -15.92
C LEU A 505 -4.38 6.64 -15.06
N ALA A 506 -3.24 7.11 -15.56
CA ALA A 506 -2.46 8.16 -14.92
C ALA A 506 -2.03 9.19 -15.96
N SER A 507 -2.21 10.46 -15.64
CA SER A 507 -1.67 11.57 -16.44
C SER A 507 -0.36 12.02 -15.82
N LYS A 508 0.75 11.87 -16.57
CA LYS A 508 2.09 12.24 -16.12
C LYS A 508 2.75 13.19 -17.12
N ALA A 509 3.41 14.21 -16.59
CA ALA A 509 4.45 14.99 -17.23
C ALA A 509 5.85 14.42 -16.90
N TRP A 510 6.74 14.40 -17.89
CA TRP A 510 8.13 13.97 -17.76
C TRP A 510 9.03 14.82 -18.68
N GLY A 511 10.31 14.91 -18.37
CA GLY A 511 11.29 15.75 -19.08
C GLY A 511 12.71 15.37 -18.79
#